data_AF-A0A397ZP96-F1
#
_entry.id   AF-A0A397ZP96-F1
#
_cell.length_a   1.000
_cell.length_b   1.000
_cell.length_c   1.000
_cell.angle_alpha   90.00
_cell.angle_beta   90.00
_cell.angle_gamma   90.00
#
_symmetry.space_group_name_H-M   'P 1'
#
loop_
_entity.id
_entity.type
_entity.pdbx_description
1 polymer ?
#
loop_
_entity_poly.entity_id
_entity_poly.type
_entity_poly.pdbx_seq_one_letter_code
_entity_poly.pdbx_strand_id
1 'polypeptide(L)'
;MDRIELGLMKIRLHYGGVMERKDNDFQYRGGLVNKDIAIDPDYMTWCMFEGFCEDNGSNGKVKHVWYKLPQESMESVKVILELSSDASINQ
;
A
#
# COMPACT_ATOMS: atom_id res chain seq x y z
N MET A 1 15.14 -29.51 10.55
CA MET A 1 14.75 -28.14 10.97
C MET A 1 14.06 -27.53 9.79
N ASP A 2 12.74 -27.63 9.77
CA ASP A 2 11.93 -26.97 8.76
C ASP A 2 12.12 -25.47 8.92
N ARG A 3 12.57 -24.80 7.86
CA ARG A 3 12.52 -23.35 7.79
C ARG A 3 11.05 -23.01 7.91
N ILE A 4 10.68 -22.33 8.99
CA ILE A 4 9.47 -21.52 8.99
C ILE A 4 9.67 -20.58 7.81
N GLU A 5 9.01 -20.84 6.69
CA GLU A 5 8.76 -19.81 5.70
C GLU A 5 8.00 -18.75 6.49
N LEU A 6 8.73 -17.75 7.00
CA LEU A 6 8.14 -16.50 7.43
C LEU A 6 7.15 -16.15 6.32
N GLY A 7 5.87 -15.96 6.66
CA GLY A 7 4.75 -15.77 5.73
C GLY A 7 4.84 -14.45 4.96
N LEU A 8 6.04 -14.11 4.50
CA LEU A 8 6.43 -12.87 3.88
C LEU A 8 5.75 -12.79 2.52
N MET A 9 4.97 -11.73 2.37
CA MET A 9 4.34 -11.38 1.13
C MET A 9 5.23 -10.41 0.36
N LYS A 10 5.47 -10.70 -0.93
CA LYS A 10 6.09 -9.73 -1.83
C LYS A 10 5.04 -8.75 -2.33
N ILE A 11 5.28 -7.46 -2.10
CA ILE A 11 4.43 -6.38 -2.59
C ILE A 11 5.17 -5.47 -3.54
N ARG A 12 4.41 -4.81 -4.41
CA ARG A 12 4.85 -3.64 -5.16
C ARG A 12 4.20 -2.42 -4.54
N LEU A 13 5.01 -1.51 -4.04
CA LEU A 13 4.55 -0.33 -3.32
C LEU A 13 4.72 0.91 -4.19
N HIS A 14 3.60 1.61 -4.40
CA HIS A 14 3.53 2.88 -5.10
C HIS A 14 3.24 4.00 -4.09
N TYR A 15 4.05 5.04 -4.00
CA TYR A 15 3.93 6.10 -2.98
C TYR A 15 4.39 7.48 -3.48
N GLY A 16 3.91 8.54 -2.83
CA GLY A 16 4.24 9.94 -3.17
C GLY A 16 3.56 10.53 -4.41
N GLY A 17 2.78 9.73 -5.14
CA GLY A 17 2.04 10.14 -6.34
C GLY A 17 0.55 10.40 -6.13
N VAL A 18 -0.14 10.70 -7.23
CA VAL A 18 -1.58 10.98 -7.28
C VAL A 18 -2.29 9.82 -7.98
N MET A 19 -3.38 9.36 -7.37
CA MET A 19 -4.31 8.43 -7.99
C MET A 19 -5.46 9.23 -8.64
N GLU A 20 -5.59 9.16 -9.96
CA GLU A 20 -6.63 9.83 -10.74
C GLU A 20 -7.61 8.80 -11.31
N ARG A 21 -8.90 9.15 -11.37
CA ARG A 21 -9.92 8.34 -12.07
C ARG A 21 -10.32 9.07 -13.35
N LYS A 22 -10.17 8.41 -14.50
CA LYS A 22 -10.57 8.94 -15.80
C LYS A 22 -11.29 7.86 -16.59
N ASP A 23 -12.47 8.17 -17.13
CA ASP A 23 -13.26 7.25 -17.98
C ASP A 23 -13.42 5.84 -17.37
N ASN A 24 -13.65 5.78 -16.06
CA ASN A 24 -13.75 4.55 -15.25
C ASN A 24 -12.45 3.76 -14.98
N ASP A 25 -11.31 4.23 -15.49
CA ASP A 25 -9.99 3.65 -15.22
C ASP A 25 -9.22 4.47 -14.16
N PHE A 26 -8.40 3.78 -13.39
CA PHE A 26 -7.57 4.38 -12.34
C PHE A 26 -6.12 4.48 -12.81
N GLN A 27 -5.58 5.70 -12.83
CA GLN A 27 -4.20 5.98 -13.25
C GLN A 27 -3.38 6.57 -12.10
N TYR A 28 -2.20 6.00 -11.88
CA TYR A 28 -1.25 6.51 -10.91
C TYR A 28 -0.21 7.39 -11.59
N ARG A 29 0.01 8.61 -11.08
CA ARG A 29 0.93 9.60 -11.68
C ARG A 29 1.90 10.21 -10.68
N GLY A 30 3.11 10.51 -11.14
CA GLY A 30 4.07 11.36 -10.43
C GLY A 30 4.72 10.76 -9.18
N GLY A 31 4.45 9.51 -8.84
CA GLY A 31 5.00 8.85 -7.65
C GLY A 31 6.18 7.91 -7.93
N LEU A 32 6.69 7.31 -6.86
CA LEU A 32 7.78 6.34 -6.87
C LEU A 32 7.22 4.92 -6.80
N VAL A 33 8.04 3.95 -7.22
CA VAL A 33 7.73 2.53 -7.13
C VAL A 33 8.90 1.76 -6.56
N ASN A 34 8.65 1.02 -5.48
CA ASN A 34 9.56 -0.02 -5.00
C ASN A 34 8.95 -1.39 -5.28
N LYS A 35 9.70 -2.21 -6.01
CA LYS A 35 9.27 -3.55 -6.43
C LYS A 35 9.83 -4.59 -5.46
N ASP A 36 9.07 -5.66 -5.26
CA ASP A 36 9.50 -6.86 -4.53
C ASP A 36 9.87 -6.61 -3.06
N ILE A 37 9.19 -5.67 -2.40
CA ILE A 37 9.32 -5.48 -0.95
C ILE A 37 8.73 -6.72 -0.27
N ALA A 38 9.53 -7.43 0.51
CA ALA A 38 9.06 -8.51 1.37
C ALA A 38 8.52 -7.89 2.67
N ILE A 39 7.23 -8.09 2.94
CA ILE A 39 6.60 -7.66 4.18
C ILE A 39 6.03 -8.86 4.91
N ASP A 40 6.12 -8.84 6.23
CA ASP A 40 5.29 -9.72 7.05
C ASP A 40 3.92 -9.03 7.23
N PRO A 41 2.83 -9.57 6.68
CA PRO A 41 1.52 -8.94 6.78
C PRO A 41 1.03 -8.81 8.23
N ASP A 42 1.49 -9.67 9.16
CA ASP A 42 1.10 -9.63 10.56
C ASP A 42 1.81 -8.50 11.34
N TYR A 43 2.92 -7.99 10.81
CA TYR A 43 3.70 -6.91 11.41
C TYR A 43 3.58 -5.57 10.68
N MET A 44 2.94 -5.54 9.51
CA MET A 44 2.82 -4.33 8.72
C MET A 44 1.85 -3.34 9.38
N THR A 45 2.36 -2.17 9.76
CA THR A 45 1.57 -1.08 10.35
C THR A 45 1.67 0.19 9.50
N TRP A 46 0.72 1.12 9.68
CA TRP A 46 0.76 2.40 8.97
C TRP A 46 1.98 3.24 9.34
N CYS A 47 2.40 3.22 10.60
CA CYS A 47 3.61 3.93 11.05
C CYS A 47 4.87 3.43 10.33
N MET A 48 4.99 2.12 10.09
CA MET A 48 6.11 1.57 9.31
C MET A 48 6.07 2.04 7.86
N PHE A 49 4.88 2.13 7.25
CA PHE A 49 4.73 2.65 5.89
C PHE A 49 5.05 4.16 5.81
N GLU A 50 4.64 4.95 6.80
CA GLU A 50 4.98 6.38 6.88
C GLU A 50 6.49 6.57 7.01
N GLY A 51 7.15 5.86 7.94
CA GLY A 51 8.60 5.90 8.09
C GLY A 51 9.33 5.47 6.80
N PHE A 52 8.83 4.43 6.12
CA PHE A 52 9.34 4.04 4.82
C PHE A 52 9.22 5.16 3.78
N CYS A 53 8.09 5.87 3.73
CA CYS A 53 7.92 6.99 2.80
C CYS A 53 8.90 8.13 3.10
N GLU A 54 9.07 8.48 4.38
CA GLU A 54 10.00 9.51 4.85
C GLU A 54 11.46 9.18 4.49
N ASP A 55 11.90 7.94 4.75
CA ASP A 55 13.23 7.45 4.38
C ASP A 55 13.49 7.52 2.87
N ASN A 56 12.42 7.45 2.06
CA ASN A 56 12.48 7.55 0.61
C ASN A 56 12.17 8.96 0.08
N GLY A 57 12.19 9.99 0.94
CA GLY A 57 12.05 11.39 0.55
C GLY A 57 10.61 11.83 0.24
N SER A 58 9.62 11.02 0.60
CA SER A 58 8.20 11.35 0.49
C SER A 58 7.64 11.74 1.85
N ASN A 59 7.54 13.04 2.12
CA ASN A 59 7.05 13.57 3.39
C ASN A 59 5.56 13.92 3.28
N GLY A 60 4.73 13.36 4.17
CA GLY A 60 3.31 13.69 4.26
C GLY A 60 2.47 12.55 4.83
N LYS A 61 1.33 12.89 5.43
CA LYS A 61 0.38 11.90 5.96
C LYS A 61 -0.28 11.12 4.83
N VAL A 62 -0.42 9.81 5.01
CA VAL A 62 -1.16 8.95 4.11
C VAL A 62 -2.64 9.33 4.16
N LYS A 63 -3.20 9.76 3.03
CA LYS A 63 -4.62 10.19 2.96
C LYS A 63 -5.55 9.08 2.49
N HIS A 64 -5.06 8.22 1.61
CA HIS A 64 -5.85 7.17 0.95
C HIS A 64 -4.92 6.03 0.59
N VAL A 65 -5.43 4.80 0.70
CA VAL A 65 -4.70 3.60 0.28
C VAL A 65 -5.53 2.86 -0.76
N TRP A 66 -4.84 2.38 -1.80
CA TRP A 66 -5.42 1.59 -2.85
C TRP A 66 -4.67 0.26 -2.96
N TYR A 67 -5.40 -0.82 -3.24
CA TYR A 67 -4.77 -2.11 -3.48
C TYR A 67 -5.49 -2.91 -4.55
N LYS A 68 -4.74 -3.82 -5.17
CA LYS A 68 -5.24 -4.85 -6.07
C LYS A 68 -4.31 -6.06 -5.99
N LEU A 69 -4.81 -7.23 -6.36
CA LEU A 69 -3.99 -8.41 -6.53
C LEU A 69 -3.11 -8.30 -7.80
N PRO A 70 -2.01 -9.07 -7.90
CA PRO A 70 -1.13 -9.02 -9.07
C PRO A 70 -1.86 -9.28 -10.40
N GLN A 71 -2.81 -10.21 -10.40
CA GLN A 71 -3.61 -10.61 -11.55
C GLN A 71 -4.83 -9.72 -11.83
N GLU A 72 -5.21 -8.86 -10.89
CA GLU A 72 -6.35 -7.95 -11.03
C GLU A 72 -5.99 -6.76 -11.93
N SER A 73 -6.97 -6.22 -12.65
CA SER A 73 -6.78 -5.01 -13.48
C SER A 73 -6.79 -3.74 -12.61
N MET A 74 -6.40 -2.60 -13.18
CA MET A 74 -6.49 -1.31 -12.48
C MET A 74 -7.95 -0.87 -12.26
N GLU A 75 -8.87 -1.30 -13.14
CA GLU A 75 -10.31 -1.05 -13.01
C GLU A 75 -10.90 -1.70 -11.74
N SER A 76 -10.29 -2.77 -11.23
CA SER A 76 -10.72 -3.47 -10.02
C SER A 76 -10.00 -3.03 -8.75
N VAL A 77 -9.32 -1.87 -8.77
CA VAL A 77 -8.63 -1.36 -7.58
C VAL A 77 -9.61 -1.13 -6.43
N LYS A 78 -9.24 -1.58 -5.25
CA LYS A 78 -10.01 -1.43 -4.02
C LYS A 78 -9.45 -0.26 -3.25
N VAL A 79 -10.33 0.59 -2.72
CA VAL A 79 -9.96 1.78 -1.94
C VAL A 79 -10.20 1.49 -0.46
N ILE A 80 -9.20 1.79 0.36
CA ILE A 80 -9.34 1.84 1.81
C ILE A 80 -9.59 3.31 2.16
N LEU A 81 -10.86 3.66 2.32
CA LEU A 81 -11.35 5.05 2.46
C LEU A 81 -11.36 5.55 3.90
N GLU A 82 -11.40 4.65 4.89
CA GLU A 82 -11.44 5.02 6.30
C GLU A 82 -10.20 4.54 7.04
N LEU A 83 -9.30 5.48 7.30
CA LEU A 83 -8.37 5.39 8.42
C LEU A 83 -8.91 6.30 9.52
N SER A 84 -10.02 5.92 10.14
CA SER A 84 -10.55 6.68 11.29
C SER A 84 -9.70 6.45 12.55
N SER A 85 -8.98 5.33 12.65
CA SER A 85 -7.96 4.94 13.63
C SER A 85 -7.80 3.40 13.55
N ASP A 86 -6.70 2.80 14.03
CA ASP A 86 -6.66 1.33 14.22
C ASP A 86 -7.81 0.84 15.13
N ALA A 87 -8.37 1.71 15.97
CA ALA A 87 -9.49 1.42 16.87
C ALA A 87 -10.86 1.24 16.19
N SER A 88 -11.05 1.68 14.94
CA SER A 88 -12.33 1.59 14.23
C SER A 88 -12.47 0.35 13.35
N ILE A 89 -11.45 -0.51 13.29
CA ILE A 89 -11.46 -1.75 12.49
C ILE A 89 -12.31 -2.87 13.15
N ASN A 90 -12.74 -2.69 14.41
CA ASN A 90 -13.51 -3.68 15.19
C ASN A 90 -14.97 -3.27 15.50
N GLN A 91 -15.67 -2.57 14.61
CA GLN A 91 -17.10 -2.28 14.79
C GLN A 91 -17.99 -3.02 13.80
#